data_AF-A0A964BFW4-F1
#
_entry.id   AF-A0A964BFW4-F1
#
_cell.length_a   1.000
_cell.length_b   1.000
_cell.length_c   1.000
_cell.angle_alpha   90.00
_cell.angle_beta   90.00
_cell.angle_gamma   90.00
#
_symmetry.space_group_name_H-M   'P 1'
#
loop_
_entity.id
_entity.type
_entity.pdbx_description
1 polymer ?
#
loop_
_entity_poly.entity_id
_entity_poly.type
_entity_poly.pdbx_seq_one_letter_code
_entity_poly.pdbx_strand_id
1 'polypeptide(L)'
;MSNFEIGETYFTKQGEKVYLDAITQDGKFVVSQIMQYVNYHDDFYEDVGPSKVVDKIFSQAPVAILDERFKEAQARLDAINAEHDKRFAEITTAERDIKNRLAKLKKYQGLELLEDFIDGTITHVVYANDENSTDLTVKPLSRVLEKGSGSGYNDRDLRLLSLFGRSNGDLTWKVNQYYDGSGYSSGTIFPCRSEEDGQEVIRRIHQQRVDEQFAHLDPARPYWFLTYYEKALSVGLEQRPEVTAKYQELKRVNLQEAEKKARDALAKAQKTLDDIIASREAQP
;
A
#
# COMPACT_ATOMS: atom_id res chain seq x y z
N MET A 1 -45.60 61.85 -10.56
CA MET A 1 -45.91 60.40 -10.62
C MET A 1 -45.85 60.04 -12.10
N SER A 2 -45.07 59.04 -12.47
CA SER A 2 -45.08 58.57 -13.86
C SER A 2 -46.48 58.05 -14.17
N ASN A 3 -47.17 58.65 -15.13
CA ASN A 3 -48.49 58.16 -15.57
C ASN A 3 -48.27 56.85 -16.32
N PHE A 4 -48.54 55.73 -15.66
CA PHE A 4 -48.62 54.43 -16.31
C PHE A 4 -50.02 54.28 -16.91
N GLU A 5 -50.08 53.86 -18.17
CA GLU A 5 -51.31 53.71 -18.93
C GLU A 5 -51.67 52.22 -19.01
N ILE A 6 -52.92 51.90 -18.66
CA ILE A 6 -53.43 50.53 -18.80
C ILE A 6 -53.47 50.21 -20.29
N GLY A 7 -53.00 49.02 -20.66
CA GLY A 7 -52.89 48.63 -22.05
C GLY A 7 -51.50 48.84 -22.67
N GLU A 8 -50.54 49.38 -21.91
CA GLU A 8 -49.16 49.57 -22.36
C GLU A 8 -48.22 48.52 -21.78
N THR A 9 -47.04 48.41 -22.39
CA THR A 9 -45.98 47.49 -21.92
C THR A 9 -44.97 48.19 -21.03
N TYR A 10 -44.62 47.53 -19.92
CA TYR A 10 -43.66 48.01 -18.93
C TYR A 10 -42.73 46.88 -18.50
N PHE A 11 -41.77 47.19 -17.62
CA PHE A 11 -40.82 46.24 -17.08
C PHE A 11 -41.04 46.00 -15.60
N THR A 12 -40.99 44.75 -15.16
CA THR A 12 -40.98 44.42 -13.72
C THR A 12 -39.62 44.78 -13.11
N LYS A 13 -39.50 44.73 -11.78
CA LYS A 13 -38.22 44.88 -11.07
C LYS A 13 -37.18 43.84 -11.51
N GLN A 14 -37.63 42.70 -12.03
CA GLN A 14 -36.81 41.60 -12.54
C GLN A 14 -36.42 41.79 -14.01
N GLY A 15 -36.80 42.89 -14.66
CA GLY A 15 -36.47 43.17 -16.06
C GLY A 15 -37.37 42.47 -17.07
N GLU A 16 -38.41 41.78 -16.63
CA GLU A 16 -39.37 41.11 -17.52
C GLU A 16 -40.28 42.16 -18.17
N LYS A 17 -40.41 42.12 -19.50
CA LYS A 17 -41.39 42.95 -20.22
C LYS A 17 -42.79 42.34 -20.01
N VAL A 18 -43.73 43.15 -19.56
CA VAL A 18 -45.08 42.74 -19.18
C VAL A 18 -46.11 43.76 -19.68
N TYR A 19 -47.34 43.31 -19.87
CA TYR A 19 -48.48 44.18 -20.17
C TYR A 19 -49.12 44.65 -18.86
N LEU A 20 -49.54 45.91 -18.77
CA LEU A 20 -50.28 46.41 -17.60
C LEU A 20 -51.78 46.23 -17.81
N ASP A 21 -52.37 45.28 -17.09
CA ASP A 21 -53.79 44.93 -17.20
C ASP A 21 -54.67 45.81 -16.31
N ALA A 22 -54.21 46.11 -15.10
CA ALA A 22 -54.97 46.90 -14.14
C ALA A 22 -54.09 47.51 -13.04
N ILE A 23 -54.63 48.53 -12.37
CA ILE A 23 -54.08 49.08 -11.13
C ILE A 23 -55.11 48.85 -10.03
N THR A 24 -54.70 48.14 -8.99
CA THR A 24 -55.53 47.83 -7.82
C THR A 24 -55.82 49.08 -6.97
N GLN A 25 -56.86 49.04 -6.14
CA GLN A 25 -57.22 50.17 -5.26
C GLN A 25 -56.12 50.51 -4.24
N ASP A 26 -55.28 49.53 -3.86
CA ASP A 26 -54.11 49.70 -2.99
C ASP A 26 -52.84 50.12 -3.76
N GLY A 27 -52.94 50.42 -5.06
CA GLY A 27 -51.86 50.99 -5.86
C GLY A 27 -50.83 49.99 -6.40
N LYS A 28 -51.13 48.68 -6.35
CA LYS A 28 -50.33 47.63 -7.00
C LYS A 28 -50.73 47.44 -8.45
N PHE A 29 -49.80 46.91 -9.24
CA PHE A 29 -49.96 46.69 -10.67
C PHE A 29 -50.28 45.22 -10.94
N VAL A 30 -51.34 44.97 -11.71
CA VAL A 30 -51.68 43.65 -12.25
C VAL A 30 -51.07 43.57 -13.63
N VAL A 31 -50.20 42.61 -13.85
CA VAL A 31 -49.42 42.50 -15.08
C VAL A 31 -49.46 41.09 -15.67
N SER A 32 -49.52 41.01 -16.99
CA SER A 32 -49.51 39.76 -17.75
C SER A 32 -48.19 39.56 -18.50
N GLN A 33 -47.78 38.31 -18.64
CA GLN A 33 -46.58 37.96 -19.40
C GLN A 33 -46.90 38.01 -20.88
N ILE A 34 -46.10 38.76 -21.65
CA ILE A 34 -46.29 38.88 -23.09
C ILE A 34 -45.23 38.12 -23.88
N MET A 35 -45.64 37.58 -25.02
CA MET A 35 -44.74 37.04 -26.04
C MET A 35 -44.83 37.90 -27.28
N GLN A 36 -43.68 38.30 -27.82
CA GLN A 36 -43.62 39.00 -29.10
C GLN A 36 -43.76 38.01 -30.24
N TYR A 37 -44.75 38.23 -31.10
CA TYR A 37 -44.86 37.54 -32.38
C TYR A 37 -44.44 38.50 -33.48
N VAL A 38 -43.47 38.06 -34.28
CA VAL A 38 -42.96 38.79 -35.44
C VAL A 38 -43.53 38.10 -36.68
N ASN A 39 -44.38 38.80 -37.43
CA ASN A 39 -44.86 38.33 -38.74
C ASN A 39 -44.35 39.28 -39.86
N TYR A 40 -44.57 38.91 -41.13
CA TYR A 40 -44.06 39.67 -42.30
C TYR A 40 -44.65 41.08 -42.44
N HIS A 41 -45.71 41.42 -41.71
CA HIS A 41 -46.47 42.66 -41.86
C HIS A 41 -46.50 43.53 -40.60
N ASP A 42 -46.52 42.95 -39.40
CA ASP A 42 -46.55 43.66 -38.12
C ASP A 42 -45.92 42.85 -36.98
N ASP A 43 -45.34 43.58 -36.02
CA ASP A 43 -44.97 43.07 -34.71
C ASP A 43 -46.13 43.27 -33.73
N PHE A 44 -46.61 42.20 -33.09
CA PHE A 44 -47.63 42.29 -32.06
C PHE A 44 -47.28 41.44 -30.84
N TYR A 45 -47.85 41.80 -29.69
CA TYR A 45 -47.65 41.10 -28.43
C TYR A 45 -48.93 40.35 -28.06
N GLU A 46 -48.83 39.07 -27.71
CA GLU A 46 -49.94 38.33 -27.11
C GLU A 46 -49.66 38.04 -25.64
N ASP A 47 -50.70 38.06 -24.83
CA ASP A 47 -50.67 37.54 -23.46
C ASP A 47 -50.51 36.01 -23.50
N VAL A 48 -49.49 35.50 -22.82
CA VAL A 48 -49.14 34.07 -22.81
C VAL A 48 -49.13 33.47 -21.41
N GLY A 49 -49.71 34.13 -20.40
CA GLY A 49 -49.70 33.60 -19.04
C GLY A 49 -50.76 34.18 -18.10
N PRO A 50 -50.90 33.61 -16.90
CA PRO A 50 -51.78 34.18 -15.88
C PRO A 50 -51.24 35.52 -15.38
N SER A 51 -52.12 36.51 -15.23
CA SER A 51 -51.75 37.81 -14.65
C SER A 51 -51.26 37.65 -13.21
N LYS A 52 -50.23 38.41 -12.84
CA LYS A 52 -49.65 38.45 -11.49
C LYS A 52 -49.66 39.86 -10.93
N VAL A 53 -49.70 39.98 -9.61
CA VAL A 53 -49.66 41.28 -8.92
C VAL A 53 -48.21 41.63 -8.57
N VAL A 54 -47.76 42.84 -8.94
CA VAL A 54 -46.41 43.34 -8.64
C VAL A 54 -46.48 44.73 -8.00
N ASP A 55 -45.52 45.01 -7.11
CA ASP A 55 -45.50 46.27 -6.35
C ASP A 55 -44.92 47.46 -7.15
N LYS A 56 -44.10 47.21 -8.16
CA LYS A 56 -43.43 48.25 -8.97
C LYS A 56 -43.24 47.81 -10.42
N ILE A 57 -43.44 48.76 -11.33
CA ILE A 57 -43.14 48.65 -12.76
C ILE A 57 -42.29 49.86 -13.21
N PHE A 58 -41.58 49.69 -14.32
CA PHE A 58 -40.62 50.66 -14.85
C PHE A 58 -40.85 50.87 -16.36
N SER A 59 -40.72 52.11 -16.83
CA SER A 59 -40.85 52.44 -18.26
C SER A 59 -39.69 51.92 -19.12
N GLN A 60 -38.56 51.61 -18.50
CA GLN A 60 -37.41 50.96 -19.12
C GLN A 60 -36.95 49.81 -18.23
N ALA A 61 -36.37 48.76 -18.81
CA ALA A 61 -35.86 47.64 -18.05
C ALA A 61 -34.89 48.14 -16.95
N PRO A 62 -35.07 47.77 -15.67
CA PRO A 62 -34.10 48.08 -14.63
C PRO A 62 -32.84 47.21 -14.79
N VAL A 63 -32.00 47.57 -15.78
CA VAL A 63 -30.77 46.84 -16.15
C VAL A 63 -29.71 46.92 -15.04
N ALA A 64 -29.57 48.08 -14.39
CA ALA A 64 -28.48 48.33 -13.43
C ALA A 64 -28.47 47.36 -12.23
N ILE A 65 -29.64 47.03 -11.66
CA ILE A 65 -29.73 46.17 -10.46
C ILE A 65 -29.43 44.71 -10.79
N LEU A 66 -29.78 44.25 -11.99
CA LEU A 66 -29.51 42.89 -12.45
C LEU A 66 -28.04 42.71 -12.81
N ASP A 67 -27.44 43.70 -13.48
CA ASP A 67 -26.01 43.72 -13.81
C ASP A 67 -25.12 43.69 -12.57
N GLU A 68 -25.48 44.42 -11.50
CA GLU A 68 -24.74 44.40 -10.24
C GLU A 68 -24.81 43.03 -9.55
N ARG A 69 -26.00 42.43 -9.43
CA ARG A 69 -26.16 41.11 -8.82
C ARG A 69 -25.48 40.01 -9.64
N PHE A 70 -25.51 40.11 -10.97
CA PHE A 70 -24.82 39.19 -11.86
C PHE A 70 -23.30 39.32 -11.70
N LYS A 71 -22.76 40.55 -11.67
CA LYS A 71 -21.34 40.80 -11.39
C LYS A 71 -20.91 40.26 -10.03
N GLU A 72 -21.70 40.46 -8.99
CA GLU A 72 -21.43 39.92 -7.66
C GLU A 72 -21.46 38.38 -7.64
N ALA A 73 -22.46 37.77 -8.29
CA ALA A 73 -22.57 36.32 -8.38
C ALA A 73 -21.40 35.71 -9.16
N GLN A 74 -21.02 36.34 -10.27
CA GLN A 74 -19.87 35.91 -11.08
C GLN A 74 -18.57 36.04 -10.27
N ALA A 75 -18.34 37.16 -9.58
CA ALA A 75 -17.18 37.33 -8.73
C ALA A 75 -17.10 36.31 -7.59
N ARG A 76 -18.25 35.93 -7.01
CA ARG A 76 -18.32 34.85 -6.00
C ARG A 76 -18.00 33.49 -6.60
N LEU A 77 -18.51 33.20 -7.79
CA LEU A 77 -18.25 31.94 -8.49
C LEU A 77 -16.77 31.81 -8.85
N ASP A 78 -16.17 32.89 -9.34
CA ASP A 78 -14.74 32.96 -9.65
C ASP A 78 -13.89 32.77 -8.38
N ALA A 79 -14.29 33.39 -7.25
CA ALA A 79 -13.61 33.21 -5.97
C ALA A 79 -13.72 31.77 -5.44
N ILE A 80 -14.90 31.15 -5.54
CA ILE A 80 -15.11 29.75 -5.13
C ILE A 80 -14.29 28.80 -6.01
N ASN A 81 -14.27 29.01 -7.33
CA ASN A 81 -13.47 28.19 -8.24
C ASN A 81 -11.98 28.34 -7.95
N ALA A 82 -11.50 29.57 -7.72
CA ALA A 82 -10.11 29.79 -7.34
C ALA A 82 -9.74 29.09 -6.01
N GLU A 83 -10.64 29.10 -5.03
CA GLU A 83 -10.43 28.38 -3.76
C GLU A 83 -10.48 26.86 -3.96
N HIS A 84 -11.41 26.35 -4.76
CA HIS A 84 -11.51 24.94 -5.12
C HIS A 84 -10.24 24.46 -5.80
N ASP A 85 -9.77 25.17 -6.83
CA ASP A 85 -8.57 24.82 -7.58
C ASP A 85 -7.32 24.83 -6.69
N LYS A 86 -7.23 25.81 -5.77
CA LYS A 86 -6.17 25.85 -4.77
C LYS A 86 -6.21 24.63 -3.86
N ARG A 87 -7.36 24.31 -3.26
CA ARG A 87 -7.52 23.15 -2.37
C ARG A 87 -7.27 21.83 -3.11
N PHE A 88 -7.71 21.73 -4.37
CA PHE A 88 -7.49 20.56 -5.21
C PHE A 88 -6.01 20.36 -5.54
N ALA A 89 -5.29 21.46 -5.83
CA ALA A 89 -3.84 21.43 -6.03
C ALA A 89 -3.08 21.00 -4.76
N GLU A 90 -3.53 21.47 -3.58
CA GLU A 90 -2.98 21.05 -2.28
C GLU A 90 -3.17 19.55 -2.04
N ILE A 91 -4.39 19.02 -2.28
CA ILE A 91 -4.68 17.59 -2.17
C ILE A 91 -3.80 16.77 -3.12
N THR A 92 -3.77 17.15 -4.39
CA THR A 92 -2.98 16.43 -5.41
C THR A 92 -1.49 16.43 -5.06
N THR A 93 -0.98 17.52 -4.49
CA THR A 93 0.42 17.62 -4.04
C THR A 93 0.66 16.71 -2.84
N ALA A 94 -0.23 16.74 -1.84
CA ALA A 94 -0.14 15.88 -0.67
C ALA A 94 -0.20 14.38 -1.03
N GLU A 95 -1.09 13.99 -1.93
CA GLU A 95 -1.19 12.61 -2.45
C GLU A 95 0.10 12.17 -3.13
N ARG A 96 0.68 13.05 -3.96
CA ARG A 96 1.96 12.79 -4.62
C ARG A 96 3.08 12.61 -3.60
N ASP A 97 3.14 13.46 -2.58
CA ASP A 97 4.15 13.39 -1.52
C ASP A 97 4.03 12.12 -0.68
N ILE A 98 2.80 11.71 -0.34
CA ILE A 98 2.53 10.44 0.35
C ILE A 98 2.99 9.27 -0.52
N LYS A 99 2.61 9.25 -1.80
CA LYS A 99 3.02 8.20 -2.73
C LYS A 99 4.54 8.11 -2.86
N ASN A 100 5.22 9.26 -2.93
CA ASN A 100 6.67 9.33 -2.99
C ASN A 100 7.34 8.82 -1.70
N ARG A 101 6.78 9.17 -0.53
CA ARG A 101 7.25 8.66 0.77
C ARG A 101 7.09 7.15 0.87
N LEU A 102 5.91 6.62 0.53
CA LEU A 102 5.66 5.17 0.53
C LEU A 102 6.60 4.44 -0.45
N ALA A 103 6.79 4.99 -1.65
CA ALA A 103 7.75 4.43 -2.62
C ALA A 103 9.19 4.44 -2.09
N LYS A 104 9.57 5.45 -1.29
CA LYS A 104 10.88 5.49 -0.62
C LYS A 104 10.99 4.45 0.49
N LEU A 105 9.96 4.29 1.31
CA LEU A 105 9.95 3.30 2.41
C LEU A 105 10.03 1.87 1.88
N LYS A 106 9.32 1.57 0.78
CA LYS A 106 9.37 0.26 0.11
C LYS A 106 10.76 -0.16 -0.40
N LYS A 107 11.74 0.75 -0.45
CA LYS A 107 13.12 0.42 -0.80
C LYS A 107 13.88 -0.22 0.35
N TYR A 108 13.41 -0.03 1.58
CA TYR A 108 14.07 -0.55 2.78
C TYR A 108 13.36 -1.84 3.20
N GLN A 109 14.14 -2.92 3.22
CA GLN A 109 13.68 -4.23 3.65
C GLN A 109 13.06 -4.14 5.04
N GLY A 110 11.86 -4.69 5.23
CA GLY A 110 11.15 -4.64 6.52
C GLY A 110 10.28 -3.40 6.74
N LEU A 111 10.45 -2.30 6.01
CA LEU A 111 9.47 -1.19 6.02
C LEU A 111 8.35 -1.38 4.99
N GLU A 112 8.47 -2.37 4.10
CA GLU A 112 7.48 -2.60 3.03
C GLU A 112 6.10 -2.99 3.55
N LEU A 113 6.06 -3.61 4.73
CA LEU A 113 4.85 -4.12 5.39
C LEU A 113 4.50 -3.34 6.68
N LEU A 114 5.00 -2.10 6.82
CA LEU A 114 4.77 -1.30 8.02
C LEU A 114 3.28 -0.98 8.23
N GLU A 115 2.56 -0.63 7.17
CA GLU A 115 1.11 -0.39 7.23
C GLU A 115 0.36 -1.68 7.58
N ASP A 116 0.73 -2.81 6.96
CA ASP A 116 0.15 -4.13 7.28
C ASP A 116 0.35 -4.50 8.76
N PHE A 117 1.47 -4.10 9.35
CA PHE A 117 1.73 -4.29 10.78
C PHE A 117 0.82 -3.42 11.65
N ILE A 118 0.67 -2.13 11.30
CA ILE A 118 -0.17 -1.19 12.05
C ILE A 118 -1.66 -1.58 11.95
N ASP A 119 -2.09 -2.03 10.77
CA ASP A 119 -3.46 -2.43 10.48
C ASP A 119 -3.79 -3.84 10.99
N GLY A 120 -2.78 -4.58 11.49
CA GLY A 120 -2.96 -5.93 12.03
C GLY A 120 -3.28 -6.99 10.97
N THR A 121 -2.92 -6.77 9.71
CA THR A 121 -3.18 -7.71 8.60
C THR A 121 -2.12 -8.81 8.47
N ILE A 122 -1.01 -8.70 9.21
CA ILE A 122 0.04 -9.72 9.30
C ILE A 122 -0.45 -10.87 10.17
N THR A 123 -0.71 -12.02 9.54
CA THR A 123 -1.22 -13.23 10.22
C THR A 123 -0.17 -14.31 10.38
N HIS A 124 0.82 -14.35 9.49
CA HIS A 124 1.87 -15.36 9.43
C HIS A 124 3.24 -14.71 9.36
N VAL A 125 4.26 -15.50 9.67
CA VAL A 125 5.66 -15.10 9.51
C VAL A 125 6.46 -16.27 8.97
N VAL A 126 7.45 -15.99 8.13
CA VAL A 126 8.56 -16.91 7.93
C VAL A 126 9.53 -16.73 9.08
N TYR A 127 9.79 -17.79 9.83
CA TYR A 127 10.66 -17.79 11.00
C TYR A 127 11.99 -18.48 10.69
N ALA A 128 13.07 -17.83 11.11
CA ALA A 128 14.44 -18.29 11.05
C ALA A 128 15.08 -18.16 12.44
N ASN A 129 15.81 -19.18 12.90
CA ASN A 129 16.47 -19.12 14.22
C ASN A 129 17.50 -17.99 14.31
N ASP A 130 18.16 -17.69 13.19
CA ASP A 130 19.09 -16.58 13.01
C ASP A 130 19.07 -16.11 11.54
N GLU A 131 19.84 -15.07 11.23
CA GLU A 131 19.89 -14.42 9.91
C GLU A 131 20.45 -15.30 8.78
N ASN A 132 21.26 -16.31 9.12
CA ASN A 132 21.88 -17.24 8.17
C ASN A 132 21.19 -18.61 8.12
N SER A 133 20.23 -18.86 9.02
CA SER A 133 19.49 -20.12 9.12
C SER A 133 18.92 -20.54 7.78
N THR A 134 19.29 -21.75 7.35
CA THR A 134 18.76 -22.40 6.15
C THR A 134 17.40 -23.03 6.38
N ASP A 135 17.03 -23.23 7.64
CA ASP A 135 15.75 -23.80 8.04
C ASP A 135 14.77 -22.66 8.27
N LEU A 136 13.94 -22.42 7.26
CA LEU A 136 12.87 -21.44 7.27
C LEU A 136 11.55 -22.18 7.44
N THR A 137 10.68 -21.65 8.29
CA THR A 137 9.37 -22.25 8.56
C THR A 137 8.30 -21.18 8.57
N VAL A 138 7.18 -21.42 7.87
CA VAL A 138 6.00 -20.56 8.00
C VAL A 138 5.30 -20.90 9.31
N LYS A 139 4.97 -19.87 10.10
CA LYS A 139 4.26 -20.01 11.37
C LYS A 139 3.21 -18.92 11.50
N PRO A 140 2.05 -19.20 12.13
CA PRO A 140 1.15 -18.12 12.55
C PRO A 140 1.89 -17.15 13.48
N LEU A 141 1.69 -15.86 13.29
CA LEU A 141 2.34 -14.82 14.09
C LEU A 141 2.06 -15.02 15.58
N SER A 142 0.80 -15.34 15.94
CA SER A 142 0.39 -15.63 17.32
C SER A 142 1.26 -16.70 17.98
N ARG A 143 1.55 -17.80 17.28
CA ARG A 143 2.41 -18.89 17.77
C ARG A 143 3.86 -18.49 17.97
N VAL A 144 4.34 -17.53 17.17
CA VAL A 144 5.70 -17.01 17.31
C VAL A 144 5.79 -15.99 18.45
N LEU A 145 4.71 -15.29 18.75
CA LEU A 145 4.65 -14.39 19.91
C LEU A 145 4.39 -15.15 21.22
N GLU A 146 3.72 -16.30 21.16
CA GLU A 146 3.57 -17.23 22.28
C GLU A 146 4.94 -17.65 22.82
N LYS A 147 5.04 -17.76 24.15
CA LYS A 147 6.28 -18.12 24.85
C LYS A 147 6.71 -19.55 24.49
N GLY A 148 7.99 -19.75 24.21
CA GLY A 148 8.57 -21.10 24.15
C GLY A 148 8.39 -21.81 25.50
N SER A 149 8.04 -23.09 25.48
CA SER A 149 7.66 -23.97 26.58
C SER A 149 8.64 -24.04 27.77
N GLY A 150 8.79 -22.94 28.50
CA GLY A 150 9.60 -22.80 29.71
C GLY A 150 8.71 -22.49 30.90
N SER A 151 8.55 -23.48 31.77
CA SER A 151 7.73 -23.45 32.99
C SER A 151 8.03 -22.22 33.86
N GLY A 152 7.02 -21.41 34.18
CA GLY A 152 7.07 -20.55 35.37
C GLY A 152 6.86 -19.05 35.21
N TYR A 153 6.50 -18.51 34.03
CA TYR A 153 6.09 -17.10 33.92
C TYR A 153 4.76 -16.98 33.17
N ASN A 154 3.90 -16.09 33.68
CA ASN A 154 2.47 -15.90 33.37
C ASN A 154 2.12 -15.96 31.87
N ASP A 155 0.98 -16.58 31.55
CA ASP A 155 0.39 -16.71 30.21
C ASP A 155 -0.01 -15.38 29.53
N ARG A 156 0.33 -14.23 30.12
CA ARG A 156 -0.07 -12.90 29.62
C ARG A 156 1.04 -12.17 28.86
N ASP A 157 2.26 -12.69 28.88
CA ASP A 157 3.43 -11.97 28.38
C ASP A 157 3.87 -12.50 27.01
N LEU A 158 3.43 -11.81 25.94
CA LEU A 158 3.84 -12.10 24.57
C LEU A 158 5.29 -11.65 24.32
N ARG A 159 6.02 -12.39 23.48
CA ARG A 159 7.35 -11.97 23.03
C ARG A 159 7.26 -10.68 22.21
N LEU A 160 8.24 -9.80 22.37
CA LEU A 160 8.28 -8.55 21.65
C LEU A 160 8.70 -8.79 20.19
N LEU A 161 7.88 -8.28 19.27
CA LEU A 161 8.27 -8.09 17.89
C LEU A 161 8.97 -6.72 17.77
N SER A 162 10.13 -6.69 17.12
CA SER A 162 10.92 -5.46 16.99
C SER A 162 11.56 -5.37 15.62
N LEU A 163 11.65 -4.14 15.11
CA LEU A 163 12.41 -3.83 13.91
C LEU A 163 13.83 -3.45 14.35
N PHE A 164 14.79 -4.33 14.07
CA PHE A 164 16.21 -4.09 14.31
C PHE A 164 16.83 -3.41 13.10
N GLY A 165 17.94 -2.70 13.31
CA GLY A 165 18.70 -2.21 12.18
C GLY A 165 19.96 -1.43 12.51
N ARG A 166 20.69 -1.10 11.45
CA ARG A 166 21.91 -0.29 11.47
C ARG A 166 21.65 1.06 10.81
N SER A 167 22.50 2.05 11.09
CA SER A 167 22.35 3.43 10.59
C SER A 167 22.43 3.57 9.05
N ASN A 168 22.82 2.51 8.34
CA ASN A 168 22.86 2.44 6.88
C ASN A 168 21.53 1.99 6.24
N GLY A 169 20.47 1.79 7.03
CA GLY A 169 19.16 1.34 6.52
C GLY A 169 19.06 -0.17 6.30
N ASP A 170 20.02 -0.94 6.81
CA ASP A 170 19.91 -2.39 6.98
C ASP A 170 18.95 -2.67 8.13
N LEU A 171 17.77 -3.19 7.81
CA LEU A 171 16.65 -3.36 8.73
C LEU A 171 16.19 -4.83 8.70
N THR A 172 15.78 -5.36 9.85
CA THR A 172 15.33 -6.75 9.96
C THR A 172 14.33 -6.90 11.09
N TRP A 173 13.20 -7.56 10.81
CA TRP A 173 12.25 -7.91 11.85
C TRP A 173 12.75 -9.10 12.66
N LYS A 174 12.69 -8.97 14.00
CA LYS A 174 13.06 -10.06 14.90
C LYS A 174 12.05 -10.17 16.04
N VAL A 175 11.89 -11.38 16.54
CA VAL A 175 11.14 -11.65 17.77
C VAL A 175 12.15 -11.94 18.88
N ASN A 176 12.03 -11.18 19.97
CA ASN A 176 12.92 -11.30 21.12
C ASN A 176 12.75 -12.67 21.79
N GLN A 177 13.84 -13.20 22.35
CA GLN A 177 13.81 -14.47 23.08
C GLN A 177 12.89 -14.40 24.30
N TYR A 178 12.88 -13.28 25.01
CA TYR A 178 12.04 -13.04 26.19
C TYR A 178 11.07 -11.87 26.00
N TYR A 179 10.01 -11.87 26.80
CA TYR A 179 8.91 -10.90 26.74
C TYR A 179 9.31 -9.49 27.20
N ASP A 180 10.29 -9.40 28.11
CA ASP A 180 10.81 -8.16 28.66
C ASP A 180 11.82 -7.48 27.72
N GLY A 181 12.03 -8.07 26.54
CA GLY A 181 13.02 -7.62 25.56
C GLY A 181 14.45 -7.98 25.91
N SER A 182 14.68 -8.74 26.99
CA SER A 182 15.98 -9.29 27.31
C SER A 182 16.29 -10.50 26.43
N GLY A 183 17.56 -10.95 26.48
CA GLY A 183 18.05 -12.11 25.74
C GLY A 183 19.08 -11.73 24.67
N TYR A 184 20.01 -12.64 24.44
CA TYR A 184 21.08 -12.48 23.44
C TYR A 184 20.66 -12.98 22.05
N SER A 185 19.73 -13.93 22.01
CA SER A 185 19.23 -14.52 20.77
C SER A 185 17.88 -13.89 20.40
N SER A 186 17.65 -13.67 19.13
CA SER A 186 16.36 -13.20 18.60
C SER A 186 16.11 -13.90 17.28
N GLY A 187 14.95 -14.55 17.16
CA GLY A 187 14.57 -15.21 15.92
C GLY A 187 14.32 -14.17 14.83
N THR A 188 14.94 -14.33 13.67
CA THR A 188 14.67 -13.48 12.52
C THR A 188 13.34 -13.87 11.92
N ILE A 189 12.50 -12.89 11.61
CA ILE A 189 11.20 -13.13 11.00
C ILE A 189 11.01 -12.29 9.74
N PHE A 190 10.18 -12.80 8.84
CA PHE A 190 9.71 -12.08 7.66
C PHE A 190 8.19 -12.07 7.72
N PRO A 191 7.54 -10.92 7.92
CA PRO A 191 6.10 -10.86 8.06
C PRO A 191 5.36 -11.22 6.77
N CYS A 192 4.20 -11.88 6.89
CA CYS A 192 3.40 -12.36 5.77
C CYS A 192 1.89 -12.19 6.05
N ARG A 193 1.11 -12.00 4.98
CA ARG A 193 -0.35 -11.82 5.07
C ARG A 193 -1.11 -13.15 5.15
N SER A 194 -0.51 -14.25 4.71
CA SER A 194 -1.08 -15.60 4.78
C SER A 194 0.02 -16.66 4.83
N GLU A 195 -0.37 -17.94 4.96
CA GLU A 195 0.57 -19.07 4.90
C GLU A 195 1.19 -19.20 3.50
N GLU A 196 0.39 -19.04 2.45
CA GLU A 196 0.81 -19.12 1.04
C GLU A 196 1.81 -18.01 0.70
N ASP A 197 1.55 -16.78 1.17
CA ASP A 197 2.49 -15.66 1.07
C ASP A 197 3.83 -16.01 1.74
N GLY A 198 3.78 -16.67 2.91
CA GLY A 198 4.97 -17.19 3.59
C GLY A 198 5.77 -18.20 2.76
N GLN A 199 5.09 -19.10 2.05
CA GLN A 199 5.77 -20.07 1.18
C GLN A 199 6.48 -19.37 0.00
N GLU A 200 5.86 -18.34 -0.57
CA GLU A 200 6.48 -17.54 -1.63
C GLU A 200 7.68 -16.74 -1.09
N VAL A 201 7.59 -16.19 0.12
CA VAL A 201 8.71 -15.53 0.80
C VAL A 201 9.87 -16.51 1.02
N ILE A 202 9.61 -17.75 1.47
CA ILE A 202 10.63 -18.79 1.62
C ILE A 202 11.34 -19.05 0.28
N ARG A 203 10.57 -19.22 -0.80
CA ARG A 203 11.11 -19.42 -2.14
C ARG A 203 12.00 -18.26 -2.57
N ARG A 204 11.52 -17.03 -2.43
CA ARG A 204 12.29 -15.82 -2.76
C ARG A 204 13.61 -15.75 -1.97
N ILE A 205 13.60 -16.02 -0.67
CA ILE A 205 14.80 -16.00 0.18
C ILE A 205 15.80 -17.07 -0.27
N HIS A 206 15.33 -18.30 -0.53
CA HIS A 206 16.22 -19.37 -1.00
C HIS A 206 16.82 -19.05 -2.37
N GLN A 207 16.03 -18.50 -3.30
CA GLN A 207 16.55 -18.07 -4.60
C GLN A 207 17.62 -16.99 -4.46
N GLN A 208 17.34 -15.93 -3.68
CA GLN A 208 18.29 -14.85 -3.43
C GLN A 208 19.60 -15.37 -2.84
N ARG A 209 19.54 -16.27 -1.84
CA ARG A 209 20.73 -16.84 -1.22
C ARG A 209 21.54 -17.72 -2.16
N VAL A 210 20.89 -18.47 -3.05
CA VAL A 210 21.60 -19.21 -4.11
C VAL A 210 22.32 -18.24 -5.05
N ASP A 211 21.65 -17.19 -5.50
CA ASP A 211 22.25 -16.21 -6.42
C ASP A 211 23.42 -15.46 -5.78
N GLU A 212 23.29 -15.03 -4.52
CA GLU A 212 24.36 -14.37 -3.76
C GLU A 212 25.58 -15.28 -3.58
N GLN A 213 25.37 -16.53 -3.16
CA GLN A 213 26.46 -17.48 -2.97
C GLN A 213 27.11 -17.91 -4.29
N PHE A 214 26.34 -17.97 -5.37
CA PHE A 214 26.89 -18.25 -6.68
C PHE A 214 27.74 -17.09 -7.20
N ALA A 215 27.29 -15.85 -7.02
CA ALA A 215 28.03 -14.64 -7.43
C ALA A 215 29.37 -14.48 -6.68
N HIS A 216 29.41 -14.90 -5.41
CA HIS A 216 30.59 -14.81 -4.55
C HIS A 216 31.24 -16.17 -4.25
N LEU A 217 31.02 -17.15 -5.11
CA LEU A 217 31.48 -18.52 -4.89
C LEU A 217 32.99 -18.60 -4.78
N ASP A 218 33.47 -19.04 -3.61
CA ASP A 218 34.83 -19.54 -3.41
C ASP A 218 34.84 -21.07 -3.57
N PRO A 219 35.44 -21.62 -4.65
CA PRO A 219 35.51 -23.06 -4.86
C PRO A 219 36.22 -23.82 -3.73
N ALA A 220 37.08 -23.17 -2.94
CA ALA A 220 37.74 -23.79 -1.79
C ALA A 220 36.81 -23.93 -0.57
N ARG A 221 35.69 -23.20 -0.56
CA ARG A 221 34.72 -23.18 0.56
C ARG A 221 33.27 -23.29 0.03
N PRO A 222 32.93 -24.36 -0.71
CA PRO A 222 31.65 -24.44 -1.41
C PRO A 222 30.45 -24.78 -0.51
N TYR A 223 30.66 -24.98 0.80
CA TYR A 223 29.66 -25.50 1.73
C TYR A 223 28.34 -24.74 1.66
N TRP A 224 28.38 -23.41 1.83
CA TRP A 224 27.17 -22.58 1.86
C TRP A 224 26.42 -22.60 0.53
N PHE A 225 27.13 -22.52 -0.60
CA PHE A 225 26.51 -22.63 -1.92
C PHE A 225 25.77 -23.97 -2.08
N LEU A 226 26.41 -25.09 -1.72
CA LEU A 226 25.78 -26.41 -1.79
C LEU A 226 24.55 -26.51 -0.88
N THR A 227 24.66 -26.01 0.36
CA THR A 227 23.55 -26.04 1.32
C THR A 227 22.35 -25.22 0.85
N TYR A 228 22.55 -23.99 0.38
CA TYR A 228 21.43 -23.18 -0.10
C TYR A 228 20.82 -23.72 -1.40
N TYR A 229 21.64 -24.30 -2.29
CA TYR A 229 21.15 -24.97 -3.49
C TYR A 229 20.25 -26.16 -3.15
N GLU A 230 20.67 -27.03 -2.23
CA GLU A 230 19.87 -28.18 -1.76
C GLU A 230 18.56 -27.73 -1.10
N LYS A 231 18.59 -26.62 -0.35
CA LYS A 231 17.37 -26.05 0.24
C LYS A 231 16.43 -25.48 -0.80
N ALA A 232 16.95 -24.78 -1.81
CA ALA A 232 16.17 -24.30 -2.94
C ALA A 232 15.49 -25.46 -3.68
N LEU A 233 16.21 -26.57 -3.92
CA LEU A 233 15.61 -27.79 -4.48
C LEU A 233 14.50 -28.37 -3.59
N SER A 234 14.70 -28.38 -2.26
CA SER A 234 13.70 -28.93 -1.32
C SER A 234 12.37 -28.16 -1.31
N VAL A 235 12.38 -26.89 -1.71
CA VAL A 235 11.17 -26.06 -1.90
C VAL A 235 10.72 -26.00 -3.37
N GLY A 236 11.26 -26.86 -4.22
CA GLY A 236 10.89 -27.01 -5.62
C GLY A 236 11.30 -25.85 -6.52
N LEU A 237 12.42 -25.17 -6.22
CA LEU A 237 12.98 -24.16 -7.11
C LEU A 237 13.95 -24.79 -8.11
N GLU A 238 13.63 -24.64 -9.39
CA GLU A 238 14.55 -24.94 -10.47
C GLU A 238 15.60 -23.83 -10.60
N GLN A 239 16.85 -24.23 -10.85
CA GLN A 239 17.97 -23.30 -10.95
C GLN A 239 18.46 -23.20 -12.38
N ARG A 240 19.12 -22.06 -12.69
CA ARG A 240 19.72 -21.82 -14.00
C ARG A 240 20.72 -22.93 -14.37
N PRO A 241 20.85 -23.31 -15.66
CA PRO A 241 21.71 -24.42 -16.07
C PRO A 241 23.16 -24.29 -15.59
N GLU A 242 23.73 -23.08 -15.62
CA GLU A 242 25.09 -22.80 -15.17
C GLU A 242 25.27 -23.01 -13.66
N VAL A 243 24.28 -22.63 -12.85
CA VAL A 243 24.28 -22.83 -11.40
C VAL A 243 24.17 -24.32 -11.08
N THR A 244 23.27 -25.01 -11.79
CA THR A 244 23.07 -26.46 -11.67
C THR A 244 24.34 -27.24 -12.01
N ALA A 245 25.00 -26.91 -13.12
CA ALA A 245 26.25 -27.54 -13.52
C ALA A 245 27.34 -27.32 -12.47
N LYS A 246 27.44 -26.10 -11.91
CA LYS A 246 28.43 -25.80 -10.87
C LYS A 246 28.16 -26.55 -9.57
N TYR A 247 26.90 -26.68 -9.17
CA TYR A 247 26.50 -27.52 -8.04
C TYR A 247 26.93 -28.98 -8.26
N GLN A 248 26.64 -29.56 -9.42
CA GLN A 248 27.01 -30.95 -9.73
C GLN A 248 28.53 -31.17 -9.68
N GLU A 249 29.31 -30.25 -10.23
CA GLU A 249 30.77 -30.29 -10.20
C GLU A 249 31.30 -30.33 -8.75
N LEU A 250 30.89 -29.36 -7.92
CA LEU A 250 31.34 -29.22 -6.54
C LEU A 250 30.85 -30.35 -5.64
N LYS A 251 29.59 -30.77 -5.82
CA LYS A 251 29.01 -31.89 -5.06
C LYS A 251 29.77 -33.18 -5.35
N ARG A 252 30.15 -33.43 -6.60
CA ARG A 252 30.97 -34.58 -6.98
C ARG A 252 32.32 -34.59 -6.26
N VAL A 253 33.03 -33.47 -6.26
CA VAL A 253 34.33 -33.35 -5.55
C VAL A 253 34.16 -33.61 -4.06
N ASN A 254 33.16 -32.99 -3.42
CA ASN A 254 32.88 -33.21 -2.00
C ASN A 254 32.53 -34.67 -1.67
N LEU A 255 31.77 -35.35 -2.53
CA LEU A 255 31.44 -36.76 -2.35
C LEU A 255 32.68 -37.66 -2.51
N GLN A 256 33.56 -37.37 -3.46
CA GLN A 256 34.83 -38.10 -3.63
C GLN A 256 35.73 -37.95 -2.41
N GLU A 257 35.83 -36.74 -1.84
CA GLU A 257 36.57 -36.53 -0.59
C GLU A 257 35.93 -37.22 0.61
N ALA A 258 34.60 -37.18 0.73
CA ALA A 258 33.87 -37.87 1.77
C ALA A 258 34.06 -39.39 1.68
N GLU A 259 34.02 -39.96 0.47
CA GLU A 259 34.30 -41.37 0.23
C GLU A 259 35.73 -41.74 0.66
N LYS A 260 36.73 -40.94 0.27
CA LYS A 260 38.12 -41.16 0.70
C LYS A 260 38.25 -41.14 2.22
N LYS A 261 37.69 -40.13 2.88
CA LYS A 261 37.70 -40.03 4.36
C LYS A 261 37.01 -41.23 5.02
N ALA A 262 35.89 -41.70 4.47
CA ALA A 262 35.19 -42.87 4.96
C ALA A 262 36.02 -44.16 4.82
N ARG A 263 36.71 -44.33 3.68
CA ARG A 263 37.64 -45.46 3.47
C ARG A 263 38.80 -45.43 4.46
N ASP A 264 39.41 -44.27 4.66
CA ASP A 264 40.51 -44.10 5.63
C ASP A 264 40.04 -44.38 7.06
N ALA A 265 38.84 -43.92 7.43
CA ALA A 265 38.23 -44.20 8.73
C ALA A 265 37.93 -45.69 8.93
N LEU A 266 37.40 -46.36 7.90
CA LEU A 266 37.14 -47.80 7.92
C LEU A 266 38.44 -48.59 8.11
N ALA A 267 39.50 -48.26 7.38
CA ALA A 267 40.81 -48.91 7.51
C ALA A 267 41.38 -48.75 8.93
N LYS A 268 41.23 -47.56 9.53
CA LYS A 268 41.66 -47.31 10.92
C LYS A 268 40.83 -48.11 11.93
N ALA A 269 39.51 -48.18 11.75
CA ALA A 269 38.63 -48.95 12.60
C ALA A 269 38.92 -50.46 12.52
N GLN A 270 39.15 -50.97 11.31
CA GLN A 270 39.52 -52.37 11.09
C GLN A 270 40.85 -52.71 11.77
N LYS A 271 41.88 -51.87 11.58
CA LYS A 271 43.16 -52.06 12.27
C LYS A 271 42.99 -52.11 13.79
N THR A 272 42.16 -51.22 14.35
CA THR A 272 41.89 -51.20 15.80
C THR A 272 41.21 -52.49 16.27
N LEU A 273 40.27 -53.03 15.47
CA LEU A 273 39.61 -54.30 15.76
C LEU A 273 40.61 -55.47 15.72
N ASP A 274 41.45 -55.53 14.69
CA ASP A 274 42.47 -56.57 14.54
C ASP A 274 43.48 -56.53 15.70
N ASP A 275 43.93 -55.35 16.10
CA ASP A 275 44.83 -55.16 17.26
C ASP A 275 44.17 -55.66 18.56
N ILE A 276 42.86 -55.42 18.76
CA ILE A 276 42.11 -55.92 19.92
C ILE A 276 41.99 -57.44 19.89
N ILE A 277 41.65 -58.04 18.74
CA ILE A 277 41.55 -59.50 18.60
C ILE A 277 42.90 -60.15 18.91
N ALA A 278 43.97 -59.66 18.30
CA ALA A 278 45.33 -60.16 18.54
C ALA A 278 45.75 -60.02 20.02
N SER A 279 45.38 -58.93 20.68
CA SER A 279 45.69 -58.74 22.11
C SER A 279 44.92 -59.68 23.04
N ARG A 280 43.70 -60.09 22.66
CA ARG A 280 42.89 -61.09 23.39
C ARG A 280 43.41 -62.51 23.22
N GLU A 281 43.89 -62.86 22.02
CA GLU A 281 44.50 -64.16 21.75
C GLU A 281 45.87 -64.32 22.42
N ALA A 282 46.53 -63.21 22.79
CA ALA A 282 47.81 -63.19 23.48
C ALA A 282 47.73 -63.19 25.02
N GLN A 283 46.53 -63.12 25.62
CA GLN A 283 46.32 -63.27 27.06
C GLN A 283 45.73 -64.67 27.37
N PRO A 284 46.49 -65.57 28.02
CA PRO A 284 46.03 -66.93 28.36
C PRO A 284 44.92 -66.96 29.43
#